data_AF-A0A2B4RUE9-F1
#
_entry.id   AF-A0A2B4RUE9-F1
#
_cell.length_a   1.000
_cell.length_b   1.000
_cell.length_c   1.000
_cell.angle_alpha   90.00
_cell.angle_beta   90.00
_cell.angle_gamma   90.00
#
_symmetry.space_group_name_H-M   'P 1'
#
loop_
_entity.id
_entity.type
_entity.pdbx_description
1 polymer ?
#
loop_
_entity_poly.entity_id
_entity_poly.type
_entity_poly.pdbx_seq_one_letter_code
_entity_poly.pdbx_strand_id
1 'polypeptide(L)'
;MQSISLLLSALLLLTSSMYTRGGVLDCVSGEMQAKEQTKGHLSVSQLTVGDVIQGVKGAERAPAWCKVKAVYPLPHNETRTTYDGFTDTHMVVDETVHQYGVRQNGTVRIGPVYTLATDCDASVNSAGQVFTPINNGLCPFELSWDEYLTLITAIRRVANRTGYFWFDLSAYHDNDSAMVPYWGMQLSAICRSFMQCAREDHCQEFEIIMERFVHEYLNKEYVEIVERVFPNIGGEVSKEQRRTFTEVARPEKKKNYLLLFTAVGSALFALVIIVAVILLYRGQKKMTTVTRPGPEITSTITV
;
A
#
# COMPACT_ATOMS: atom_id res chain seq x y z
N MET A 1 24.77 -30.54 41.38
CA MET A 1 23.72 -29.51 41.54
C MET A 1 24.09 -28.13 40.99
N GLN A 2 25.36 -27.79 40.74
CA GLN A 2 25.74 -26.48 40.17
C GLN A 2 25.48 -26.33 38.65
N SER A 3 25.50 -27.41 37.87
CA SER A 3 25.34 -27.33 36.41
C SER A 3 23.91 -27.07 35.92
N ILE A 4 22.89 -27.40 36.73
CA ILE A 4 21.47 -27.13 36.39
C ILE A 4 21.14 -25.64 36.60
N SER A 5 21.79 -24.99 37.57
CA SER A 5 21.59 -23.56 37.85
C SER A 5 22.11 -22.67 36.72
N LEU A 6 23.24 -23.05 36.10
CA LEU A 6 23.83 -22.34 34.94
C LEU A 6 23.01 -22.48 33.66
N LEU A 7 22.39 -23.65 33.45
CA LEU A 7 21.48 -23.88 32.31
C LEU A 7 20.16 -23.11 32.48
N LEU A 8 19.58 -23.06 33.68
CA LEU A 8 18.37 -22.27 33.94
C LEU A 8 18.62 -20.75 33.83
N SER A 9 19.78 -20.26 34.26
CA SER A 9 20.12 -18.83 34.13
C SER A 9 20.45 -18.46 32.68
N ALA A 10 21.06 -19.34 31.90
CA ALA A 10 21.22 -19.15 30.45
C ALA A 10 19.87 -19.20 29.70
N LEU A 11 18.94 -20.09 30.10
CA LEU A 11 17.60 -20.15 29.51
C LEU A 11 16.74 -18.93 29.88
N LEU A 12 16.86 -18.43 31.12
CA LEU A 12 16.21 -17.19 31.56
C LEU A 12 16.79 -15.94 30.88
N LEU A 13 18.09 -15.92 30.57
CA LEU A 13 18.71 -14.83 29.79
C LEU A 13 18.31 -14.91 28.30
N LEU A 14 18.14 -16.11 27.74
CA LEU A 14 17.61 -16.30 26.39
C LEU A 14 16.12 -15.92 26.30
N THR A 15 15.29 -16.20 27.32
CA THR A 15 13.91 -15.72 27.34
C THR A 15 13.81 -14.22 27.65
N SER A 16 14.77 -13.63 28.37
CA SER A 16 14.82 -12.18 28.60
C SER A 16 15.26 -11.42 27.34
N SER A 17 15.96 -12.08 26.42
CA SER A 17 16.31 -11.54 25.09
C SER A 17 15.23 -11.77 24.02
N MET A 18 14.24 -12.63 24.28
CA MET A 18 13.10 -12.92 23.40
C MET A 18 11.78 -12.31 23.87
N TYR A 19 11.81 -11.44 24.89
CA TYR A 19 10.64 -10.79 25.47
C TYR A 19 10.96 -9.32 25.80
N THR A 20 11.46 -8.58 24.82
CA THR A 20 11.32 -7.13 24.84
C THR A 20 9.82 -6.81 24.79
N ARG A 21 9.27 -6.34 25.91
CA ARG A 21 7.96 -5.70 26.00
C ARG A 21 7.65 -4.90 24.72
N GLY A 22 6.69 -5.38 23.92
CA GLY A 22 5.93 -4.61 22.92
C GLY A 22 6.73 -3.72 21.95
N GLY A 23 7.91 -4.13 21.50
CA GLY A 23 8.80 -3.28 20.71
C GLY A 23 8.48 -3.21 19.21
N VAL A 24 7.29 -2.75 18.82
CA VAL A 24 6.99 -2.37 17.42
C VAL A 24 7.03 -0.86 17.30
N LEU A 25 8.23 -0.28 17.24
CA LEU A 25 8.40 1.17 17.22
C LEU A 25 9.02 1.64 15.90
N ASP A 26 8.22 2.36 15.13
CA ASP A 26 8.56 3.04 13.88
C ASP A 26 9.30 4.34 14.16
N CYS A 27 10.62 4.29 14.22
CA CYS A 27 11.31 5.38 14.86
C CYS A 27 12.58 5.78 14.13
N VAL A 28 12.61 7.06 13.75
CA VAL A 28 13.81 7.77 13.32
C VAL A 28 14.27 8.70 14.43
N SER A 29 15.59 8.90 14.55
CA SER A 29 16.19 9.83 15.50
C SER A 29 15.65 11.24 15.31
N GLY A 30 15.32 11.92 16.39
CA GLY A 30 14.97 13.34 16.36
C GLY A 30 16.08 14.21 15.78
N GLU A 31 17.34 13.77 15.82
CA GLU A 31 18.49 14.50 15.26
C GLU A 31 18.76 14.16 13.79
N MET A 32 18.09 13.14 13.23
CA MET A 32 18.18 12.83 11.81
C MET A 32 17.79 14.06 11.01
N GLN A 33 18.61 14.42 10.02
CA GLN A 33 18.35 15.59 9.19
C GLN A 33 17.55 15.20 7.95
N ALA A 34 16.52 15.97 7.62
CA ALA A 34 15.83 15.93 6.33
C ALA A 34 16.01 17.26 5.61
N LYS A 35 16.12 17.21 4.28
CA LYS A 35 16.13 18.41 3.46
C LYS A 35 14.70 18.91 3.28
N GLU A 36 14.42 20.07 3.85
CA GLU A 36 13.17 20.82 3.74
C GLU A 36 13.28 21.85 2.59
N GLN A 37 12.17 22.07 1.89
CA GLN A 37 12.13 22.81 0.63
C GLN A 37 12.54 24.28 0.76
N THR A 38 12.23 24.93 1.89
CA THR A 38 12.36 26.38 2.10
C THR A 38 13.32 26.74 3.23
N LYS A 39 13.49 25.85 4.22
CA LYS A 39 14.24 26.06 5.46
C LYS A 39 15.62 25.38 5.43
N GLY A 40 15.95 24.64 4.37
CA GLY A 40 17.23 23.94 4.26
C GLY A 40 17.20 22.60 4.98
N HIS A 41 18.20 22.30 5.81
CA HIS A 41 18.23 21.03 6.56
C HIS A 41 17.61 21.24 7.93
N LEU A 42 16.63 20.40 8.28
CA LEU A 42 16.00 20.39 9.58
C LEU A 42 16.16 19.03 10.23
N SER A 43 16.32 19.00 11.55
CA SER A 43 16.22 17.75 12.29
C SER A 43 14.76 17.26 12.31
N VAL A 44 14.54 15.95 12.40
CA VAL A 44 13.17 15.40 12.48
C VAL A 44 12.40 15.98 13.67
N SER A 45 13.06 16.24 14.79
CA SER A 45 12.45 16.89 15.96
C SER A 45 12.01 18.35 15.73
N GLN A 46 12.48 18.99 14.67
CA GLN A 46 12.10 20.35 14.28
C GLN A 46 11.02 20.36 13.18
N LEU A 47 10.70 19.20 12.59
CA LEU A 47 9.66 19.11 11.58
C LEU A 47 8.28 19.31 12.21
N THR A 48 7.41 19.94 11.43
CA THR A 48 6.01 20.17 11.78
C THR A 48 5.11 19.68 10.65
N VAL A 49 3.87 19.30 11.00
CA VAL A 49 2.87 18.93 9.98
C VAL A 49 2.68 20.09 9.01
N GLY A 50 2.84 19.83 7.72
CA GLY A 50 2.78 20.83 6.67
C GLY A 50 4.13 21.21 6.06
N ASP A 51 5.25 20.97 6.75
CA ASP A 51 6.60 21.11 6.18
C ASP A 51 6.76 20.21 4.96
N VAL A 52 7.64 20.58 4.03
CA VAL A 52 7.83 19.85 2.77
C VAL A 52 9.25 19.35 2.66
N ILE A 53 9.44 18.03 2.78
CA ILE A 53 10.76 17.38 2.78
C ILE A 53 10.98 16.52 1.53
N GLN A 54 12.23 16.13 1.27
CA GLN A 54 12.52 15.19 0.19
C GLN A 54 11.98 13.77 0.47
N GLY A 55 11.53 13.11 -0.58
CA GLY A 55 11.11 11.71 -0.58
C GLY A 55 11.00 11.16 -2.00
N VAL A 56 10.32 10.01 -2.15
CA VAL A 56 10.13 9.32 -3.42
C VAL A 56 8.68 8.89 -3.64
N LYS A 57 8.25 8.86 -4.90
CA LYS A 57 6.91 8.41 -5.31
C LYS A 57 6.93 7.48 -6.52
N GLY A 58 5.93 6.60 -6.59
CA GLY A 58 5.61 5.77 -7.73
C GLY A 58 6.55 4.59 -7.96
N ALA A 59 6.20 3.77 -8.95
CA ALA A 59 6.95 2.56 -9.31
C ALA A 59 8.42 2.85 -9.67
N GLU A 60 8.70 4.02 -10.26
CA GLU A 60 10.04 4.45 -10.65
C GLU A 60 10.85 5.09 -9.51
N ARG A 61 10.29 5.18 -8.29
CA ARG A 61 10.90 5.85 -7.14
C ARG A 61 11.36 7.28 -7.47
N ALA A 62 10.54 7.99 -8.23
CA ALA A 62 10.85 9.34 -8.69
C ALA A 62 11.01 10.28 -7.49
N PRO A 63 12.11 11.06 -7.42
CA PRO A 63 12.29 12.06 -6.37
C PRO A 63 11.13 13.06 -6.34
N ALA A 64 10.66 13.38 -5.14
CA ALA A 64 9.55 14.29 -4.93
C ALA A 64 9.74 15.14 -3.67
N TRP A 65 9.05 16.28 -3.66
CA TRP A 65 8.83 17.09 -2.47
C TRP A 65 7.53 16.63 -1.79
N CYS A 66 7.62 16.25 -0.53
CA CYS A 66 6.61 15.50 0.21
C CYS A 66 6.15 16.28 1.42
N LYS A 67 4.85 16.54 1.53
CA LYS A 67 4.32 17.22 2.72
C LYS A 67 4.33 16.26 3.91
N VAL A 68 4.88 16.70 5.04
CA VAL A 68 4.80 16.03 6.33
C VAL A 68 3.35 15.99 6.77
N LYS A 69 2.86 14.78 7.04
CA LYS A 69 1.48 14.49 7.44
C LYS A 69 1.37 14.06 8.89
N ALA A 70 2.40 13.42 9.41
CA ALA A 70 2.54 13.08 10.81
C ALA A 70 4.01 13.13 11.23
N VAL A 71 4.24 13.65 12.42
CA VAL A 71 5.49 13.58 13.15
C VAL A 71 5.15 13.49 14.63
N TYR A 72 5.35 12.32 15.25
CA TYR A 72 5.00 12.10 16.65
C TYR A 72 6.20 11.58 17.43
N PRO A 73 6.55 12.19 18.58
CA PRO A 73 7.55 11.60 19.47
C PRO A 73 7.01 10.31 20.09
N LEU A 74 7.91 9.45 20.57
CA LEU A 74 7.48 8.36 21.45
C LEU A 74 6.76 8.89 22.70
N PRO A 75 5.75 8.15 23.20
CA PRO A 75 5.13 8.44 24.49
C PRO A 75 6.19 8.58 25.59
N HIS A 76 5.95 9.49 26.54
CA HIS A 76 6.81 9.75 27.69
C HIS A 76 8.26 10.18 27.36
N ASN A 77 8.52 10.66 26.13
CA ASN A 77 9.86 11.03 25.66
C ASN A 77 10.88 9.88 25.80
N GLU A 78 10.43 8.64 25.62
CA GLU A 78 11.34 7.49 25.62
C GLU A 78 12.48 7.67 24.59
N THR A 79 13.69 7.34 25.01
CA THR A 79 14.85 7.34 24.13
C THR A 79 15.11 5.93 23.63
N ARG A 80 15.65 5.84 22.41
CA ARG A 80 16.01 4.57 21.78
C ARG A 80 17.41 4.67 21.16
N THR A 81 18.07 3.53 21.07
CA THR A 81 19.29 3.40 20.29
C THR A 81 18.95 3.49 18.81
N THR A 82 19.70 4.29 18.08
CA THR A 82 19.60 4.43 16.63
C THR A 82 20.96 4.21 15.99
N TYR A 83 20.93 3.70 14.77
CA TYR A 83 22.06 3.41 13.89
C TYR A 83 21.88 4.24 12.63
N ASP A 84 22.75 5.23 12.42
CA ASP A 84 22.63 6.22 11.32
C ASP A 84 21.27 6.93 11.30
N GLY A 85 20.69 7.11 12.49
CA GLY A 85 19.41 7.76 12.69
C GLY A 85 18.20 6.82 12.65
N PHE A 86 18.35 5.53 12.33
CA PHE A 86 17.25 4.58 12.31
C PHE A 86 17.24 3.69 13.55
N THR A 87 16.06 3.36 14.08
CA THR A 87 15.95 2.19 14.97
C THR A 87 16.26 0.91 14.20
N ASP A 88 16.70 -0.13 14.89
CA ASP A 88 17.08 -1.40 14.26
C ASP A 88 15.92 -2.10 13.55
N THR A 89 14.67 -1.84 13.96
CA THR A 89 13.42 -2.34 13.37
C THR A 89 12.91 -1.55 12.17
N HIS A 90 13.40 -0.31 11.96
CA HIS A 90 12.89 0.58 10.93
C HIS A 90 13.12 0.02 9.52
N MET A 91 12.15 0.19 8.61
CA MET A 91 12.31 -0.29 7.23
C MET A 91 12.87 0.79 6.31
N VAL A 92 13.95 0.44 5.60
CA VAL A 92 14.63 1.26 4.60
C VAL A 92 14.46 0.67 3.20
N VAL A 93 14.78 1.46 2.17
CA VAL A 93 14.61 1.08 0.77
C VAL A 93 15.94 1.15 0.04
N ASP A 94 16.45 -0.03 -0.35
CA ASP A 94 17.60 -0.17 -1.26
C ASP A 94 17.12 -0.87 -2.54
N GLU A 95 17.45 -2.15 -2.75
CA GLU A 95 16.84 -2.95 -3.81
C GLU A 95 15.40 -3.35 -3.44
N THR A 96 15.24 -3.83 -2.21
CA THR A 96 13.98 -4.19 -1.55
C THR A 96 13.71 -3.25 -0.38
N VAL A 97 12.48 -3.31 0.14
CA VAL A 97 12.11 -2.71 1.41
C VAL A 97 12.38 -3.73 2.51
N HIS A 98 13.33 -3.41 3.38
CA HIS A 98 13.86 -4.35 4.37
C HIS A 98 14.19 -3.64 5.68
N GLN A 99 14.36 -4.43 6.73
CA GLN A 99 14.75 -3.92 8.05
C GLN A 99 16.18 -3.35 8.03
N TYR A 100 16.39 -2.18 8.63
CA TYR A 100 17.70 -1.54 8.68
C TYR A 100 18.75 -2.35 9.46
N GLY A 101 18.35 -2.88 10.63
CA GLY A 101 19.15 -3.73 11.49
C GLY A 101 20.19 -2.99 12.34
N VAL A 102 20.85 -3.72 13.24
CA VAL A 102 21.98 -3.23 14.03
C VAL A 102 23.21 -3.07 13.14
N ARG A 103 23.81 -1.87 13.10
CA ARG A 103 25.02 -1.59 12.31
C ARG A 103 26.23 -1.39 13.22
N GLN A 104 27.24 -2.25 13.07
CA GLN A 104 28.49 -2.16 13.85
C GLN A 104 29.37 -0.96 13.44
N ASN A 105 29.28 -0.54 12.17
CA ASN A 105 30.09 0.56 11.61
C ASN A 105 29.27 1.84 11.36
N GLY A 106 28.04 1.91 11.88
CA GLY A 106 27.17 3.08 11.76
C GLY A 106 27.34 4.07 12.91
N THR A 107 26.81 5.27 12.75
CA THR A 107 26.73 6.27 13.80
C THR A 107 25.70 5.84 14.84
N VAL A 108 26.15 5.37 16.00
CA VAL A 108 25.27 4.96 17.09
C VAL A 108 24.92 6.15 17.97
N ARG A 109 23.63 6.39 18.21
CA ARG A 109 23.14 7.42 19.13
C ARG A 109 22.00 6.90 20.00
N ILE A 110 21.91 7.40 21.22
CA ILE A 110 20.76 7.20 22.10
C ILE A 110 20.07 8.55 22.26
N GLY A 111 18.79 8.63 21.91
CA GLY A 111 18.06 9.89 21.94
C GLY A 111 16.57 9.72 21.66
N PRO A 112 15.81 10.82 21.67
CA PRO A 112 14.39 10.78 21.33
C PRO A 112 14.21 10.34 19.87
N VAL A 113 13.18 9.57 19.63
CA VAL A 113 12.82 9.08 18.30
C VAL A 113 11.37 9.42 17.98
N TYR A 114 11.08 9.49 16.69
CA TYR A 114 9.84 9.98 16.14
C TYR A 114 9.31 9.04 15.06
N THR A 115 8.00 8.86 15.02
CA THR A 115 7.32 8.37 13.82
C THR A 115 7.24 9.52 12.82
N LEU A 116 7.45 9.25 11.54
CA LEU A 116 7.41 10.27 10.49
C LEU A 116 6.69 9.70 9.27
N ALA A 117 5.58 10.33 8.89
CA ALA A 117 4.86 10.01 7.66
C ALA A 117 4.63 11.25 6.81
N THR A 118 4.76 11.08 5.50
CA THR A 118 4.56 12.13 4.49
C THR A 118 3.47 11.70 3.50
N ASP A 119 3.16 12.55 2.53
CA ASP A 119 2.32 12.18 1.38
C ASP A 119 3.07 11.50 0.23
N CYS A 120 4.33 11.10 0.47
CA CYS A 120 5.13 10.26 -0.42
C CYS A 120 5.01 8.78 -0.08
N ASP A 121 5.58 7.94 -0.94
CA ASP A 121 5.64 6.50 -0.70
C ASP A 121 6.78 6.20 0.27
N ALA A 122 7.89 6.93 0.21
CA ALA A 122 8.94 6.91 1.22
C ALA A 122 9.60 8.30 1.36
N SER A 123 10.27 8.54 2.48
CA SER A 123 10.99 9.78 2.78
C SER A 123 12.49 9.61 2.51
N VAL A 124 13.22 10.71 2.37
CA VAL A 124 14.67 10.71 2.15
C VAL A 124 15.36 11.58 3.19
N ASN A 125 16.35 11.01 3.88
CA ASN A 125 17.17 11.78 4.82
C ASN A 125 18.28 12.56 4.09
N SER A 126 19.00 13.42 4.80
CA SER A 126 20.04 14.27 4.20
C SER A 126 21.28 13.50 3.73
N ALA A 127 21.43 12.23 4.14
CA ALA A 127 22.45 11.32 3.64
C ALA A 127 22.02 10.60 2.34
N GLY A 128 20.81 10.87 1.84
CA GLY A 128 20.26 10.24 0.64
C GLY A 128 19.65 8.86 0.87
N GLN A 129 19.52 8.41 2.12
CA GLN A 129 18.89 7.14 2.44
C GLN A 129 17.37 7.27 2.36
N VAL A 130 16.74 6.34 1.64
CA VAL A 130 15.29 6.25 1.49
C VAL A 130 14.73 5.38 2.60
N PHE A 131 13.70 5.86 3.29
CA PHE A 131 13.11 5.15 4.42
C PHE A 131 11.59 5.25 4.43
N THR A 132 10.95 4.21 4.94
CA THR A 132 9.51 4.06 4.93
C THR A 132 8.90 4.61 6.23
N PRO A 133 7.60 4.89 6.28
CA PRO A 133 6.93 5.23 7.54
C PRO A 133 6.52 3.98 8.34
N ILE A 134 7.05 2.79 8.02
CA ILE A 134 6.71 1.50 8.64
C ILE A 134 7.96 0.73 9.08
N ASN A 135 7.76 -0.33 9.87
CA ASN A 135 8.80 -1.18 10.44
C ASN A 135 8.49 -2.66 10.17
N ASN A 136 9.48 -3.49 10.53
CA ASN A 136 9.37 -4.93 10.45
C ASN A 136 8.33 -5.54 11.43
N GLY A 137 7.87 -4.82 12.43
CA GLY A 137 6.78 -5.29 13.30
C GLY A 137 5.42 -5.29 12.60
N LEU A 138 5.19 -4.33 11.68
CA LEU A 138 4.02 -4.38 10.78
C LEU A 138 4.16 -5.52 9.78
N CYS A 139 5.24 -5.53 9.00
CA CYS A 139 5.49 -6.58 8.03
C CYS A 139 6.85 -7.23 8.31
N PRO A 140 6.90 -8.43 8.92
CA PRO A 140 8.15 -9.05 9.38
C PRO A 140 8.99 -9.70 8.28
N PHE A 141 8.70 -9.38 7.02
CA PHE A 141 9.36 -9.93 5.85
C PHE A 141 9.74 -8.78 4.92
N GLU A 142 10.81 -9.01 4.14
CA GLU A 142 11.18 -8.07 3.09
C GLU A 142 10.09 -7.99 2.03
N LEU A 143 9.91 -6.79 1.48
CA LEU A 143 8.95 -6.51 0.42
C LEU A 143 9.72 -6.03 -0.80
N SER A 144 9.38 -6.54 -1.98
CA SER A 144 9.72 -5.82 -3.21
C SER A 144 9.01 -4.46 -3.22
N TRP A 145 9.50 -3.54 -4.06
CA TRP A 145 8.95 -2.20 -4.15
C TRP A 145 7.47 -2.17 -4.52
N ASP A 146 7.01 -3.04 -5.43
CA ASP A 146 5.61 -3.09 -5.84
C ASP A 146 4.69 -3.61 -4.72
N GLU A 147 5.19 -4.58 -3.94
CA GLU A 147 4.47 -5.11 -2.78
C GLU A 147 4.35 -4.04 -1.69
N TYR A 148 5.44 -3.31 -1.45
CA TYR A 148 5.44 -2.15 -0.56
C TYR A 148 4.49 -1.05 -1.03
N LEU A 149 4.52 -0.69 -2.32
CA LEU A 149 3.64 0.33 -2.89
C LEU A 149 2.16 -0.04 -2.70
N THR A 150 1.82 -1.32 -2.85
CA THR A 150 0.48 -1.83 -2.60
C THR A 150 0.05 -1.58 -1.14
N LEU A 151 0.93 -1.92 -0.20
CA LEU A 151 0.71 -1.73 1.23
C LEU A 151 0.61 -0.25 1.62
N ILE A 152 1.63 0.55 1.32
CA ILE A 152 1.71 1.94 1.76
C ILE A 152 0.62 2.80 1.14
N THR A 153 0.20 2.50 -0.09
CA THR A 153 -0.93 3.18 -0.73
C THR A 153 -2.22 2.95 0.05
N ALA A 154 -2.48 1.72 0.49
CA ALA A 154 -3.67 1.42 1.28
C ALA A 154 -3.61 2.08 2.67
N ILE A 155 -2.48 1.97 3.38
CA ILE A 155 -2.25 2.64 4.67
C ILE A 155 -2.51 4.15 4.54
N ARG A 156 -1.95 4.79 3.52
CA ARG A 156 -2.17 6.21 3.26
C ARG A 156 -3.62 6.56 2.97
N ARG A 157 -4.34 5.72 2.22
CA ARG A 157 -5.77 5.96 1.95
C ARG A 157 -6.60 5.84 3.22
N VAL A 158 -6.29 4.89 4.10
CA VAL A 158 -6.92 4.78 5.44
C VAL A 158 -6.63 6.05 6.23
N ALA A 159 -5.35 6.41 6.40
CA ALA A 159 -4.94 7.59 7.15
C ALA A 159 -5.52 8.90 6.60
N ASN A 160 -5.67 9.03 5.27
CA ASN A 160 -6.31 10.20 4.68
C ASN A 160 -7.82 10.30 4.99
N ARG A 161 -8.51 9.18 5.26
CA ARG A 161 -9.94 9.16 5.59
C ARG A 161 -10.20 9.28 7.09
N THR A 162 -9.34 8.70 7.92
CA THR A 162 -9.51 8.64 9.38
C THR A 162 -8.63 9.64 10.14
N GLY A 163 -7.64 10.23 9.50
CA GLY A 163 -6.56 10.96 10.16
C GLY A 163 -5.30 10.11 10.36
N TYR A 164 -4.20 10.78 10.69
CA TYR A 164 -2.87 10.19 10.80
C TYR A 164 -2.50 9.69 12.21
N PHE A 165 -3.49 9.56 13.11
CA PHE A 165 -3.28 9.00 14.45
C PHE A 165 -2.74 7.56 14.43
N TRP A 166 -2.88 6.84 13.32
CA TRP A 166 -2.29 5.50 13.16
C TRP A 166 -0.76 5.48 13.35
N PHE A 167 -0.10 6.62 13.16
CA PHE A 167 1.33 6.79 13.39
C PHE A 167 1.64 7.34 14.79
N ASP A 168 0.64 7.59 15.62
CA ASP A 168 0.80 8.02 17.01
C ASP A 168 0.63 6.80 17.92
N LEU A 169 1.70 6.42 18.60
CA LEU A 169 1.70 5.24 19.46
C LEU A 169 0.84 5.43 20.71
N SER A 170 0.52 6.68 21.07
CA SER A 170 -0.44 6.98 22.14
C SER A 170 -1.89 6.69 21.76
N ALA A 171 -2.18 6.43 20.48
CA ALA A 171 -3.52 6.06 20.01
C ALA A 171 -3.93 4.62 20.38
N TYR A 172 -2.98 3.81 20.82
CA TYR A 172 -3.15 2.40 21.11
C TYR A 172 -3.04 2.09 22.61
N HIS A 173 -3.64 0.99 23.03
CA HIS A 173 -3.47 0.41 24.35
C HIS A 173 -3.37 -1.12 24.28
N ASP A 174 -2.67 -1.70 25.25
CA ASP A 174 -2.68 -3.14 25.47
C ASP A 174 -3.98 -3.55 26.18
N ASN A 175 -4.45 -4.77 25.88
CA ASN A 175 -5.69 -5.31 26.41
C ASN A 175 -5.46 -6.70 27.00
N ASP A 176 -5.24 -6.75 28.32
CA ASP A 176 -4.92 -8.00 29.05
C ASP A 176 -6.01 -9.08 28.95
N SER A 177 -7.24 -8.71 28.56
CA SER A 177 -8.34 -9.66 28.37
C SER A 177 -8.43 -10.21 26.95
N ALA A 178 -7.70 -9.63 26.00
CA ALA A 178 -7.68 -10.09 24.62
C ALA A 178 -6.85 -11.38 24.46
N MET A 179 -7.11 -12.13 23.39
CA MET A 179 -6.36 -13.35 23.06
C MET A 179 -4.86 -13.05 22.84
N VAL A 180 -4.54 -11.87 22.34
CA VAL A 180 -3.17 -11.37 22.18
C VAL A 180 -3.09 -10.04 22.92
N PRO A 181 -2.56 -10.01 24.16
CA PRO A 181 -2.67 -8.82 25.01
C PRO A 181 -2.01 -7.56 24.45
N TYR A 182 -0.92 -7.72 23.72
CA TYR A 182 -0.12 -6.60 23.24
C TYR A 182 -0.50 -6.21 21.82
N TRP A 183 -0.91 -4.96 21.61
CA TRP A 183 -1.44 -4.50 20.32
C TRP A 183 -0.43 -4.69 19.18
N GLY A 184 0.86 -4.41 19.45
CA GLY A 184 1.92 -4.50 18.45
C GLY A 184 2.09 -5.91 17.87
N MET A 185 1.71 -6.95 18.62
CA MET A 185 1.78 -8.34 18.17
C MET A 185 0.75 -8.68 17.09
N GLN A 186 -0.33 -7.91 16.97
CA GLN A 186 -1.37 -8.09 15.96
C GLN A 186 -0.93 -7.58 14.57
N LEU A 187 0.03 -6.67 14.52
CA LEU A 187 0.40 -5.97 13.28
C LEU A 187 0.88 -6.94 12.18
N SER A 188 1.62 -7.98 12.54
CA SER A 188 2.05 -9.01 11.59
C SER A 188 0.88 -9.78 10.95
N ALA A 189 -0.20 -10.02 11.71
CA ALA A 189 -1.41 -10.67 11.21
C ALA A 189 -2.21 -9.73 10.29
N ILE A 190 -2.25 -8.44 10.63
CA ILE A 190 -2.82 -7.39 9.79
C ILE A 190 -2.07 -7.33 8.45
N CYS A 191 -0.74 -7.26 8.45
CA CYS A 191 0.03 -7.22 7.20
C CYS A 191 -0.21 -8.48 6.34
N ARG A 192 -0.13 -9.68 6.92
CA ARG A 192 -0.35 -10.92 6.15
C ARG A 192 -1.73 -10.99 5.51
N SER A 193 -2.79 -10.75 6.29
CA SER A 193 -4.17 -10.77 5.79
C SER A 193 -4.43 -9.66 4.78
N PHE A 194 -3.83 -8.48 4.97
CA PHE A 194 -3.86 -7.40 4.00
C PHE A 194 -3.23 -7.82 2.67
N MET A 195 -2.03 -8.42 2.69
CA MET A 195 -1.35 -8.82 1.45
C MET A 195 -2.15 -9.89 0.70
N GLN A 196 -2.78 -10.83 1.41
CA GLN A 196 -3.70 -11.81 0.82
C GLN A 196 -4.93 -11.12 0.21
N CYS A 197 -5.54 -10.16 0.91
CA CYS A 197 -6.66 -9.40 0.36
C CYS A 197 -6.28 -8.64 -0.91
N ALA A 198 -5.15 -7.92 -0.89
CA ALA A 198 -4.72 -7.06 -1.98
C ALA A 198 -4.31 -7.85 -3.24
N ARG A 199 -3.79 -9.07 -3.09
CA ARG A 199 -3.27 -9.89 -4.19
C ARG A 199 -4.21 -11.00 -4.65
N GLU A 200 -4.86 -11.66 -3.71
CA GLU A 200 -5.64 -12.88 -3.95
C GLU A 200 -7.16 -12.64 -3.85
N ASP A 201 -7.58 -11.39 -3.60
CA ASP A 201 -8.98 -11.02 -3.36
C ASP A 201 -9.60 -11.71 -2.11
N HIS A 202 -8.77 -12.33 -1.25
CA HIS A 202 -9.14 -12.98 0.01
C HIS A 202 -9.21 -11.97 1.17
N CYS A 203 -10.32 -11.24 1.27
CA CYS A 203 -10.40 -10.06 2.15
C CYS A 203 -11.21 -10.22 3.44
N GLN A 204 -11.96 -11.31 3.61
CA GLN A 204 -12.82 -11.47 4.80
C GLN A 204 -12.00 -11.56 6.09
N GLU A 205 -10.87 -12.27 6.06
CA GLU A 205 -9.99 -12.38 7.22
C GLU A 205 -9.36 -11.03 7.61
N PHE A 206 -8.91 -10.26 6.61
CA PHE A 206 -8.41 -8.90 6.83
C PHE A 206 -9.47 -8.02 7.50
N GLU A 207 -10.71 -8.06 7.03
CA GLU A 207 -11.80 -7.26 7.59
C GLU A 207 -12.09 -7.61 9.07
N ILE A 208 -12.13 -8.91 9.39
CA ILE A 208 -12.36 -9.41 10.75
C ILE A 208 -11.20 -9.02 11.68
N ILE A 209 -9.95 -9.16 11.21
CA ILE A 209 -8.78 -8.79 12.01
C ILE A 209 -8.78 -7.29 12.27
N MET A 210 -9.12 -6.46 11.28
CA MET A 210 -9.18 -5.01 11.44
C MET A 210 -10.30 -4.57 12.38
N GLU A 211 -11.49 -5.16 12.31
CA GLU A 211 -12.58 -4.92 13.26
C GLU A 211 -12.11 -5.16 14.70
N ARG A 212 -11.62 -6.37 14.95
CA ARG A 212 -11.11 -6.75 16.26
C ARG A 212 -10.00 -5.81 16.72
N PHE A 213 -9.05 -5.48 15.84
CA PHE A 213 -7.94 -4.62 16.19
C PHE A 213 -8.41 -3.22 16.62
N VAL A 214 -9.37 -2.66 15.88
CA VAL A 214 -9.97 -1.36 16.17
C VAL A 214 -10.65 -1.38 17.53
N HIS A 215 -11.51 -2.36 17.80
CA HIS A 215 -12.27 -2.39 19.06
C HIS A 215 -11.45 -2.82 20.28
N GLU A 216 -10.43 -3.66 20.10
CA GLU A 216 -9.65 -4.20 21.23
C GLU A 216 -8.45 -3.33 21.63
N TYR A 217 -7.86 -2.54 20.71
CA TYR A 217 -6.58 -1.87 20.96
C TYR A 217 -6.54 -0.37 20.65
N LEU A 218 -7.54 0.22 19.98
CA LEU A 218 -7.57 1.67 19.79
C LEU A 218 -8.27 2.37 20.97
N ASN A 219 -7.72 3.51 21.39
CA ASN A 219 -8.42 4.35 22.37
C ASN A 219 -9.80 4.77 21.82
N LYS A 220 -10.77 4.88 22.72
CA LYS A 220 -12.19 5.09 22.39
C LYS A 220 -12.43 6.23 21.38
N GLU A 221 -11.71 7.35 21.52
CA GLU A 221 -11.85 8.49 20.60
C GLU A 221 -11.51 8.13 19.14
N TYR A 222 -10.54 7.23 18.92
CA TYR A 222 -10.13 6.80 17.59
C TYR A 222 -11.07 5.73 17.03
N VAL A 223 -11.62 4.86 17.89
CA VAL A 223 -12.69 3.92 17.50
C VAL A 223 -13.87 4.67 16.89
N GLU A 224 -14.34 5.73 17.56
CA GLU A 224 -15.47 6.55 17.08
C GLU A 224 -15.19 7.19 15.71
N ILE A 225 -13.94 7.56 15.43
CA ILE A 225 -13.52 8.08 14.12
C ILE A 225 -13.57 6.97 13.06
N VAL A 226 -13.01 5.79 13.37
CA VAL A 226 -12.96 4.66 12.46
C VAL A 226 -14.36 4.18 12.10
N GLU A 227 -15.25 3.99 13.07
CA GLU A 227 -16.63 3.55 12.85
C GLU A 227 -17.43 4.54 12.00
N ARG A 228 -17.18 5.84 12.15
CA ARG A 228 -17.82 6.86 11.31
C ARG A 228 -17.39 6.77 9.85
N VAL A 229 -16.12 6.47 9.60
CA VAL A 229 -15.54 6.38 8.26
C VAL A 229 -15.84 5.03 7.61
N PHE A 230 -15.80 3.96 8.40
CA PHE A 230 -16.00 2.57 8.00
C PHE A 230 -17.15 1.92 8.80
N PRO A 231 -18.41 2.37 8.63
CA PRO A 231 -19.56 1.82 9.36
C PRO A 231 -19.83 0.33 9.11
N ASN A 232 -19.24 -0.25 8.06
CA ASN A 232 -19.40 -1.66 7.71
C ASN A 232 -18.16 -2.50 8.08
N ILE A 233 -17.27 -1.98 8.94
CA ILE A 233 -16.13 -2.72 9.47
C ILE A 233 -16.57 -4.07 10.05
N GLY A 234 -15.81 -5.13 9.77
CA GLY A 234 -16.15 -6.51 10.19
C GLY A 234 -17.25 -7.19 9.36
N GLY A 235 -17.90 -6.46 8.45
CA GLY A 235 -19.00 -6.97 7.64
C GLY A 235 -18.61 -8.08 6.66
N GLU A 236 -19.62 -8.76 6.12
CA GLU A 236 -19.42 -9.76 5.07
C GLU A 236 -19.03 -9.08 3.73
N VAL A 237 -17.76 -9.19 3.36
CA VAL A 237 -17.17 -8.55 2.18
C VAL A 237 -17.83 -8.98 0.88
N SER A 238 -18.33 -10.22 0.81
CA SER A 238 -19.03 -10.77 -0.36
C SER A 238 -20.38 -10.10 -0.62
N LYS A 239 -21.02 -9.53 0.41
CA LYS A 239 -22.31 -8.86 0.33
C LYS A 239 -22.15 -7.36 0.12
N GLU A 240 -21.29 -6.71 0.90
CA GLU A 240 -21.08 -5.26 0.84
C GLU A 240 -19.63 -4.89 1.16
N GLN A 241 -18.89 -4.44 0.13
CA GLN A 241 -17.51 -3.97 0.30
C GLN A 241 -17.43 -2.46 0.56
N ARG A 242 -18.50 -1.70 0.35
CA ARG A 242 -18.44 -0.25 0.54
C ARG A 242 -18.31 0.07 2.02
N ARG A 243 -17.49 1.07 2.33
CA ARG A 243 -17.26 1.56 3.69
C ARG A 243 -16.74 0.49 4.65
N THR A 244 -15.94 -0.44 4.11
CA THR A 244 -15.13 -1.41 4.85
C THR A 244 -13.64 -1.10 4.67
N PHE A 245 -12.75 -1.71 5.45
CA PHE A 245 -11.30 -1.58 5.20
C PHE A 245 -10.90 -2.20 3.86
N THR A 246 -11.60 -3.26 3.45
CA THR A 246 -11.40 -3.92 2.16
C THR A 246 -11.59 -2.97 0.96
N GLU A 247 -12.49 -1.98 1.05
CA GLU A 247 -12.62 -0.95 0.01
C GLU A 247 -11.29 -0.26 -0.29
N VAL A 248 -10.50 -0.05 0.76
CA VAL A 248 -9.25 0.71 0.71
C VAL A 248 -8.06 -0.17 0.36
N ALA A 249 -8.10 -1.42 0.84
CA ALA A 249 -7.05 -2.42 0.60
C ALA A 249 -6.99 -2.90 -0.84
N ARG A 250 -8.11 -2.95 -1.55
CA ARG A 250 -8.09 -3.29 -2.96
C ARG A 250 -7.47 -2.14 -3.77
N PRO A 251 -6.49 -2.42 -4.65
CA PRO A 251 -6.17 -1.49 -5.71
C PRO A 251 -7.46 -1.25 -6.50
N GLU A 252 -7.74 0.02 -6.86
CA GLU A 252 -8.83 0.29 -7.79
C GLU A 252 -8.56 -0.59 -9.01
N LYS A 253 -9.40 -1.61 -9.24
CA LYS A 253 -9.28 -2.44 -10.44
C LYS A 253 -9.35 -1.43 -11.57
N LYS A 254 -8.21 -1.17 -12.24
CA LYS A 254 -8.20 -0.47 -13.52
C LYS A 254 -9.13 -1.32 -14.36
N LYS A 255 -10.37 -0.87 -14.52
CA LYS A 255 -11.33 -1.54 -15.39
C LYS A 255 -10.60 -1.62 -16.72
N ASN A 256 -10.23 -2.83 -17.12
CA ASN A 256 -9.56 -3.08 -18.40
C ASN A 256 -10.59 -2.84 -19.51
N TYR A 257 -10.98 -1.58 -19.68
CA TYR A 257 -11.79 -1.09 -20.78
C TYR A 257 -11.12 -1.43 -22.12
N LEU A 258 -9.79 -1.64 -22.13
CA LEU A 258 -9.03 -2.08 -23.30
C LEU A 258 -9.52 -3.41 -23.88
N LEU A 259 -9.92 -4.39 -23.05
CA LEU A 259 -10.47 -5.68 -23.52
C LEU A 259 -11.91 -5.54 -24.03
N LEU A 260 -12.71 -4.65 -23.44
CA LEU A 260 -14.07 -4.36 -23.90
C LEU A 260 -14.05 -3.60 -25.23
N PHE A 261 -13.13 -2.66 -25.43
CA PHE A 261 -13.02 -1.90 -26.68
C PHE A 261 -12.44 -2.72 -27.85
N THR A 262 -11.52 -3.67 -27.61
CA THR A 262 -10.99 -4.53 -28.69
C THR A 262 -12.02 -5.54 -29.20
N ALA A 263 -12.87 -6.08 -28.31
CA ALA A 263 -13.95 -6.99 -28.71
C ALA A 263 -15.07 -6.27 -29.49
N VAL A 264 -15.45 -5.06 -29.07
CA VAL A 264 -16.51 -4.29 -29.77
C VAL A 264 -16.00 -3.72 -31.10
N GLY A 265 -14.76 -3.23 -31.14
CA GLY A 265 -14.16 -2.69 -32.36
C GLY A 265 -13.99 -3.73 -33.48
N SER A 266 -13.60 -4.96 -33.13
CA SER A 266 -13.44 -6.05 -34.11
C SER A 266 -14.77 -6.55 -34.68
N ALA A 267 -15.82 -6.62 -33.86
CA ALA A 267 -17.17 -7.00 -34.32
C ALA A 267 -17.78 -5.97 -35.28
N LEU A 268 -17.60 -4.66 -34.99
CA LEU A 268 -18.07 -3.59 -35.86
C LEU A 268 -17.30 -3.55 -37.19
N PHE A 269 -16.00 -3.79 -37.16
CA PHE A 269 -15.18 -3.85 -38.38
C PHE A 269 -15.58 -5.03 -39.29
N ALA A 270 -15.84 -6.20 -38.71
CA ALA A 270 -16.33 -7.36 -39.45
C ALA A 270 -17.70 -7.10 -40.12
N LEU A 271 -18.62 -6.41 -39.42
CA LEU A 271 -19.92 -6.02 -39.97
C LEU A 271 -19.79 -5.06 -41.17
N VAL A 272 -18.88 -4.08 -41.10
CA VAL A 272 -18.62 -3.16 -42.23
C VAL A 272 -18.10 -3.92 -43.45
N ILE A 273 -17.19 -4.87 -43.26
CA ILE A 273 -16.69 -5.72 -44.36
C ILE A 273 -17.83 -6.54 -44.97
N ILE A 274 -18.67 -7.16 -44.15
CA ILE A 274 -19.82 -7.95 -44.64
C ILE A 274 -20.78 -7.07 -45.46
N VAL A 275 -21.10 -5.86 -44.98
CA VAL A 275 -21.96 -4.92 -45.71
C VAL A 275 -21.32 -4.49 -47.02
N ALA A 276 -20.01 -4.18 -47.03
CA ALA A 276 -19.29 -3.83 -48.24
C ALA A 276 -19.31 -4.96 -49.28
N VAL A 277 -19.10 -6.20 -48.86
CA VAL A 277 -19.18 -7.39 -49.74
C VAL A 277 -20.60 -7.56 -50.30
N ILE A 278 -21.64 -7.40 -49.47
CA ILE A 278 -23.04 -7.49 -49.93
C ILE A 278 -23.35 -6.39 -50.96
N LEU A 279 -22.89 -5.16 -50.74
CA LEU A 279 -23.09 -4.06 -51.67
C LEU A 279 -22.36 -4.29 -53.00
N LEU A 280 -21.11 -4.77 -52.96
CA LEU A 280 -20.35 -5.13 -54.16
C LEU A 280 -21.02 -6.26 -54.94
N TYR A 281 -21.51 -7.30 -54.26
CA TYR A 281 -22.20 -8.42 -54.89
C TYR A 281 -23.54 -8.00 -55.52
N ARG A 282 -24.29 -7.12 -54.85
CA ARG A 282 -25.53 -6.52 -55.41
C ARG A 282 -25.25 -5.61 -56.61
N GLY A 283 -24.13 -4.89 -56.61
CA GLY A 283 -23.67 -4.08 -57.74
C GLY A 283 -23.39 -4.92 -58.98
N GLN A 284 -22.66 -6.04 -58.83
CA GLN A 284 -22.36 -6.95 -59.94
C GLN A 284 -23.61 -7.65 -60.51
N LYS A 285 -24.58 -8.00 -59.65
CA LYS A 285 -25.85 -8.62 -60.08
C LYS A 285 -26.76 -7.66 -60.86
N LYS A 286 -26.61 -6.34 -60.67
CA LYS A 286 -27.33 -5.31 -61.46
C LYS A 286 -26.71 -5.11 -62.85
N MET A 287 -25.41 -5.37 -63.00
CA MET A 287 -24.69 -5.23 -64.28
C MET A 287 -24.90 -6.42 -65.24
N THR A 288 -25.42 -7.55 -64.75
CA THR A 288 -25.66 -8.76 -65.55
C THR A 288 -27.07 -8.86 -66.16
N THR A 289 -27.94 -7.85 -65.96
CA THR A 289 -29.33 -7.84 -66.48
C THR A 289 -29.55 -6.85 -67.63
N VAL A 290 -28.49 -6.34 -68.26
CA VAL A 290 -28.59 -5.59 -69.52
C VAL A 290 -27.55 -6.13 -70.47
N THR A 291 -27.91 -7.15 -71.26
CA THR A 291 -27.54 -7.35 -72.67
C THR A 291 -28.16 -8.69 -73.13
N ARG A 292 -29.21 -8.67 -73.95
CA ARG A 292 -29.45 -9.76 -74.90
C ARG A 292 -29.78 -9.12 -76.26
N PRO A 293 -29.18 -9.60 -77.37
CA PRO A 293 -29.12 -8.89 -78.65
C PRO A 293 -30.45 -8.97 -79.39
N GLY A 294 -30.72 -7.95 -80.22
CA GLY A 294 -31.83 -7.99 -81.18
C GLY A 294 -31.60 -9.04 -82.28
N PRO A 295 -32.67 -9.56 -82.91
CA PRO A 295 -32.55 -10.40 -84.08
C PRO A 295 -32.24 -9.58 -85.34
N GLU A 296 -31.27 -10.08 -86.07
CA GLU A 296 -30.66 -9.58 -87.29
C GLU A 296 -31.31 -10.26 -88.52
N ILE A 297 -31.88 -9.45 -89.43
CA ILE A 297 -32.06 -9.65 -90.91
C ILE A 297 -33.07 -10.79 -91.28
N THR A 298 -33.95 -10.77 -92.30
CA THR A 298 -33.69 -10.47 -93.72
C THR A 298 -34.94 -10.54 -94.61
N SER A 299 -34.90 -9.70 -95.66
CA SER A 299 -35.32 -9.91 -97.06
C SER A 299 -36.79 -10.02 -97.45
N THR A 300 -37.27 -8.89 -97.97
CA THR A 300 -37.85 -8.69 -99.32
C THR A 300 -37.55 -9.78 -100.36
N ILE A 301 -38.59 -10.35 -100.99
CA ILE A 301 -38.61 -10.74 -102.42
C ILE A 301 -40.01 -10.44 -102.98
N THR A 302 -40.03 -9.64 -104.03
CA THR A 302 -41.15 -9.44 -104.99
C THR A 302 -40.99 -10.45 -106.13
N VAL A 303 -42.09 -11.17 -106.43
CA VAL A 303 -42.68 -11.66 -107.70
C VAL A 303 -43.45 -12.93 -107.38
#